data_AF-A0A3E5GLL7-F1
#
_entry.id   AF-A0A3E5GLL7-F1
#
_cell.length_a   1.000
_cell.length_b   1.000
_cell.length_c   1.000
_cell.angle_alpha   90.00
_cell.angle_beta   90.00
_cell.angle_gamma   90.00
#
_symmetry.space_group_name_H-M   'P 1'
#
loop_
_entity.id
_entity.type
_entity.pdbx_description
1 polymer ?
#
loop_
_entity_poly.entity_id
_entity_poly.type
_entity_poly.pdbx_seq_one_letter_code
_entity_poly.pdbx_strand_id
1 'polypeptide(L)'
;MKTILSCCLVIILAVSCQMKQKQNQNSDDSIAENMSVDGTETCIVDTVKATAIFWIDKAEAKHCKDSGLRTIKAKVFIHEDGKVEFESFVKKQSIGLEKYIRHHLDKFQISERMLKSGYIQPGEQFVQLRCMREKLKGK
;
A
#
# COMPACT_ATOMS: atom_id res chain seq x y z
N MET A 1 -23.19 54.60 7.51
CA MET A 1 -22.25 53.80 8.34
C MET A 1 -22.85 52.43 8.59
N LYS A 2 -22.02 51.37 8.53
CA LYS A 2 -22.30 49.94 8.80
C LYS A 2 -22.66 49.05 7.61
N THR A 3 -21.68 48.83 6.73
CA THR A 3 -21.58 47.60 5.92
C THR A 3 -20.12 47.13 5.92
N ILE A 4 -19.59 46.80 7.10
CA ILE A 4 -18.24 46.21 7.28
C ILE A 4 -18.33 44.81 7.93
N LEU A 5 -19.55 44.30 8.17
CA LEU A 5 -19.75 43.05 8.90
C LEU A 5 -19.90 41.80 7.99
N SER A 6 -19.61 41.91 6.69
CA SER A 6 -19.71 40.77 5.75
C SER A 6 -18.37 40.11 5.42
N CYS A 7 -17.23 40.68 5.81
CA CYS A 7 -15.91 40.14 5.46
C CYS A 7 -15.26 39.25 6.53
N CYS A 8 -15.82 39.16 7.74
CA CYS A 8 -15.18 38.42 8.83
C CYS A 8 -15.51 36.91 8.86
N LEU A 9 -16.49 36.43 8.07
CA LEU A 9 -16.89 35.02 8.10
C LEU A 9 -16.08 34.11 7.15
N VAL A 10 -15.24 34.65 6.28
CA VAL A 10 -14.48 33.86 5.30
C VAL A 10 -13.10 33.42 5.84
N ILE A 11 -12.62 34.00 6.95
CA ILE A 11 -11.26 33.73 7.46
C ILE A 11 -11.20 32.51 8.41
N ILE A 12 -12.33 32.03 8.95
CA ILE A 12 -12.33 30.96 9.97
C ILE A 12 -12.25 29.53 9.37
N LEU A 13 -12.46 29.35 8.07
CA LEU A 13 -12.51 28.01 7.46
C LEU A 13 -11.17 27.47 6.91
N ALA A 14 -10.06 28.21 7.06
CA ALA A 14 -8.77 27.81 6.47
C ALA A 14 -7.71 27.25 7.45
N VAL A 15 -7.98 27.10 8.76
CA VAL A 15 -6.94 26.79 9.76
C VAL A 15 -7.28 25.63 10.72
N SER A 16 -8.00 24.58 10.30
CA SER A 16 -8.30 23.45 11.22
C SER A 16 -8.28 22.04 10.64
N CYS A 17 -7.34 21.74 9.73
CA CYS A 17 -6.99 20.36 9.39
C CYS A 17 -5.48 20.08 9.51
N GLN A 18 -4.85 20.59 10.57
CA GLN A 18 -3.59 20.03 11.07
C GLN A 18 -3.77 19.63 12.54
N MET A 19 -3.09 18.55 12.93
CA MET A 19 -3.23 17.74 14.15
C MET A 19 -4.26 16.60 13.98
N LYS A 20 -3.87 15.31 13.99
CA LYS A 20 -3.01 14.65 14.99
C LYS A 20 -2.12 13.57 14.37
N GLN A 21 -0.82 13.85 14.27
CA GLN A 21 0.21 12.81 14.41
C GLN A 21 0.28 12.47 15.89
N LYS A 22 -0.25 11.31 16.28
CA LYS A 22 -0.09 10.80 17.64
C LYS A 22 1.28 10.15 17.73
N GLN A 23 2.25 10.89 18.25
CA GLN A 23 3.40 10.33 18.96
C GLN A 23 2.88 9.38 20.04
N ASN A 24 3.42 8.17 20.10
CA ASN A 24 3.42 7.38 21.31
C ASN A 24 4.88 7.03 21.60
N GLN A 25 5.49 7.79 22.49
CA GLN A 25 6.74 7.42 23.17
C GLN A 25 6.35 6.83 24.53
N ASN A 26 6.76 5.58 24.75
CA ASN A 26 7.20 4.95 26.00
C ASN A 26 7.16 3.43 25.75
N SER A 27 8.09 2.59 26.17
CA SER A 27 9.47 2.68 26.66
C SER A 27 9.91 1.22 26.75
N ASP A 28 11.15 0.96 26.34
CA ASP A 28 12.09 -0.08 26.77
C ASP A 28 11.55 -1.43 27.30
N ASP A 29 11.82 -2.50 26.55
CA ASP A 29 12.82 -3.47 26.98
C ASP A 29 13.32 -4.33 25.81
N SER A 30 14.62 -4.61 25.88
CA SER A 30 15.54 -5.14 24.87
C SER A 30 15.24 -6.53 24.31
N ILE A 31 15.53 -6.75 23.02
CA ILE A 31 16.60 -7.66 22.53
C ILE A 31 16.90 -7.24 21.08
N ALA A 32 18.14 -6.83 20.87
CA ALA A 32 18.69 -6.43 19.59
C ALA A 32 19.05 -7.67 18.77
N GLU A 33 18.44 -7.83 17.60
CA GLU A 33 19.06 -8.55 16.48
C GLU A 33 19.04 -7.67 15.23
N ASN A 34 20.25 -7.21 14.91
CA ASN A 34 20.76 -6.62 13.68
C ASN A 34 19.93 -6.82 12.38
N MET A 35 19.15 -5.81 11.99
CA MET A 35 19.03 -5.49 10.57
C MET A 35 19.58 -4.09 10.37
N SER A 36 20.75 -4.01 9.73
CA SER A 36 21.36 -2.76 9.27
C SER A 36 20.36 -2.04 8.37
N VAL A 37 19.64 -1.07 8.94
CA VAL A 37 18.95 -0.03 8.21
C VAL A 37 20.03 0.97 7.83
N ASP A 38 20.54 0.82 6.60
CA ASP A 38 21.28 1.90 5.96
C ASP A 38 20.30 3.05 5.73
N GLY A 39 20.34 4.01 6.65
CA GLY A 39 19.64 5.27 6.51
C GLY A 39 20.43 6.14 5.54
N THR A 40 19.82 6.46 4.39
CA THR A 40 19.67 7.81 3.79
C THR A 40 19.09 7.71 2.36
N GLU A 41 18.04 6.91 2.12
CA GLU A 41 17.31 6.91 0.83
C GLU A 41 15.77 6.90 0.99
N THR A 42 15.26 7.29 2.16
CA THR A 42 13.85 7.09 2.53
C THR A 42 12.88 8.20 2.13
N CYS A 43 13.30 9.29 1.49
CA CYS A 43 12.36 10.40 1.19
C CYS A 43 11.73 10.39 -0.22
N ILE A 44 12.34 9.73 -1.23
CA ILE A 44 11.86 9.86 -2.63
C ILE A 44 10.93 8.70 -3.04
N VAL A 45 11.15 7.50 -2.49
CA VAL A 45 10.51 6.26 -2.95
C VAL A 45 9.04 6.12 -2.51
N ASP A 46 8.58 6.83 -1.48
CA ASP A 46 7.17 6.74 -1.05
C ASP A 46 6.18 7.58 -1.87
N THR A 47 6.67 8.35 -2.83
CA THR A 47 5.87 9.28 -3.66
C THR A 47 5.00 8.56 -4.69
N VAL A 48 5.37 7.35 -5.11
CA VAL A 48 4.63 6.62 -6.13
C VAL A 48 3.26 6.22 -5.59
N LYS A 49 2.21 6.85 -6.14
CA LYS A 49 0.81 6.59 -5.79
C LYS A 49 0.37 5.27 -6.42
N ALA A 50 -0.20 4.39 -5.60
CA ALA A 50 -0.83 3.18 -6.08
C ALA A 50 -2.17 3.52 -6.75
N THR A 51 -2.44 2.91 -7.90
CA THR A 51 -3.71 3.04 -8.63
C THR A 51 -4.79 2.12 -8.08
N ALA A 52 -4.39 0.97 -7.52
CA ALA A 52 -5.29 -0.04 -6.98
C ALA A 52 -4.67 -0.80 -5.80
N ILE A 53 -5.51 -1.50 -5.04
CA ILE A 53 -5.10 -2.42 -3.98
C ILE A 53 -5.53 -3.84 -4.36
N PHE A 54 -4.59 -4.76 -4.52
CA PHE A 54 -4.86 -6.17 -4.83
C PHE A 54 -4.63 -7.05 -3.61
N TRP A 55 -5.65 -7.81 -3.23
CA TRP A 55 -5.54 -8.81 -2.17
C TRP A 55 -5.27 -10.17 -2.80
N ILE A 56 -4.00 -10.53 -2.90
CA ILE A 56 -3.54 -11.61 -3.80
C ILE A 56 -3.75 -13.02 -3.23
N ASP A 57 -3.94 -13.15 -1.92
CA ASP A 57 -4.08 -14.42 -1.19
C ASP A 57 -5.35 -14.47 -0.32
N LYS A 58 -6.29 -13.55 -0.55
CA LYS A 58 -7.50 -13.38 0.29
C LYS A 58 -8.30 -14.67 0.47
N ALA A 59 -8.42 -15.47 -0.58
CA ALA A 59 -9.17 -16.73 -0.55
C ALA A 59 -8.58 -17.74 0.46
N GLU A 60 -7.28 -17.64 0.71
CA GLU A 60 -6.54 -18.50 1.65
C GLU A 60 -6.50 -17.92 3.06
N ALA A 61 -7.01 -16.69 3.25
CA ALA A 61 -6.94 -15.93 4.49
C ALA A 61 -8.07 -16.22 5.49
N LYS A 62 -8.81 -17.33 5.32
CA LYS A 62 -10.01 -17.68 6.09
C LYS A 62 -9.83 -17.69 7.63
N HIS A 63 -8.59 -17.72 8.13
CA HIS A 63 -8.28 -17.74 9.56
C HIS A 63 -7.24 -16.71 10.02
N CYS A 64 -6.88 -15.74 9.17
CA CYS A 64 -5.88 -14.73 9.53
C CYS A 64 -6.55 -13.58 10.27
N LYS A 65 -6.15 -13.33 11.53
CA LYS A 65 -6.54 -12.12 12.25
C LYS A 65 -5.90 -10.92 11.54
N ASP A 66 -6.62 -9.81 11.37
CA ASP A 66 -6.18 -8.63 10.58
C ASP A 66 -4.78 -8.08 10.93
N SER A 67 -4.27 -8.36 12.14
CA SER A 67 -2.90 -8.07 12.59
C SER A 67 -1.79 -8.74 11.75
N GLY A 68 -2.15 -9.71 10.92
CA GLY A 68 -1.23 -10.43 10.04
C GLY A 68 -1.09 -9.86 8.63
N LEU A 69 -1.67 -8.72 8.26
CA LEU A 69 -1.57 -8.23 6.87
C LEU A 69 -0.26 -7.48 6.58
N ARG A 70 0.37 -7.80 5.45
CA ARG A 70 1.51 -7.09 4.86
C ARG A 70 1.07 -6.37 3.60
N THR A 71 1.70 -5.23 3.34
CA THR A 71 1.44 -4.39 2.17
C THR A 71 2.76 -4.07 1.46
N ILE A 72 2.77 -4.22 0.13
CA ILE A 72 3.93 -3.95 -0.73
C ILE A 72 3.46 -3.12 -1.92
N LYS A 73 4.18 -2.04 -2.27
CA LYS A 73 3.99 -1.33 -3.54
C LYS A 73 4.82 -2.00 -4.64
N ALA A 74 4.20 -2.33 -5.76
CA ALA A 74 4.84 -2.99 -6.89
C ALA A 74 4.40 -2.36 -8.21
N LYS A 75 5.29 -2.42 -9.19
CA LYS A 75 4.99 -2.18 -10.60
C LYS A 75 4.52 -3.49 -11.22
N VAL A 76 3.39 -3.43 -11.91
CA VAL A 76 2.76 -4.59 -12.56
C VAL A 76 2.30 -4.19 -13.95
N PHE A 77 2.19 -5.16 -14.84
CA PHE A 77 1.49 -5.00 -16.11
C PHE A 77 0.14 -5.71 -16.04
N ILE A 78 -0.93 -4.99 -16.37
CA ILE A 78 -2.29 -5.54 -16.39
C ILE A 78 -2.70 -5.80 -17.83
N HIS A 79 -2.93 -7.05 -18.18
CA HIS A 79 -3.39 -7.42 -19.51
C HIS A 79 -4.88 -7.10 -19.70
N GLU A 80 -5.31 -6.97 -20.96
CA GLU A 80 -6.71 -6.74 -21.30
C GLU A 80 -7.63 -7.88 -20.86
N ASP A 81 -7.10 -9.10 -20.74
CA ASP A 81 -7.82 -10.26 -20.22
C ASP A 81 -7.90 -10.29 -18.69
N GLY A 82 -7.24 -9.34 -17.99
CA GLY A 82 -7.22 -9.20 -16.54
C GLY A 82 -6.14 -9.99 -15.82
N LYS A 83 -5.24 -10.68 -16.53
CA LYS A 83 -4.01 -11.21 -15.92
C LYS A 83 -3.11 -10.08 -15.44
N VAL A 84 -2.38 -10.34 -14.36
CA VAL A 84 -1.46 -9.37 -13.76
C VAL A 84 -0.05 -9.94 -13.72
N GLU A 85 0.84 -9.36 -14.51
CA GLU A 85 2.25 -9.72 -14.54
C GLU A 85 3.05 -8.85 -13.55
N PHE A 86 3.88 -9.47 -12.73
CA PHE A 86 4.76 -8.77 -11.81
C PHE A 86 6.02 -8.28 -12.52
N GLU A 87 6.32 -6.99 -12.43
CA GLU A 87 7.54 -6.43 -13.01
C GLU A 87 8.61 -6.19 -11.94
N SER A 88 8.33 -5.35 -10.94
CA SER A 88 9.31 -4.96 -9.93
C SER A 88 8.67 -4.42 -8.66
N PHE A 89 9.45 -4.40 -7.57
CA PHE A 89 9.04 -3.68 -6.37
C PHE A 89 9.44 -2.22 -6.42
N VAL A 90 8.60 -1.35 -5.85
CA VAL A 90 8.95 0.06 -5.62
C VAL A 90 10.06 0.17 -4.57
N LYS A 91 10.01 -0.68 -3.54
CA LYS A 91 11.08 -0.83 -2.53
C LYS A 91 11.60 -2.25 -2.58
N LYS A 92 12.92 -2.45 -2.62
CA LYS A 92 13.54 -3.78 -2.63
C LYS A 92 12.96 -4.68 -1.53
N GLN A 93 12.65 -5.92 -1.89
CA GLN A 93 12.11 -6.94 -0.99
C GLN A 93 13.00 -8.19 -0.99
N SER A 94 12.75 -9.11 -0.07
CA SER A 94 13.45 -10.40 -0.05
C SER A 94 13.03 -11.29 -1.22
N ILE A 95 13.95 -12.14 -1.70
CA ILE A 95 13.69 -13.10 -2.78
C ILE A 95 12.53 -14.04 -2.43
N GLY A 96 12.42 -14.44 -1.16
CA GLY A 96 11.31 -15.27 -0.67
C GLY A 96 9.95 -14.59 -0.83
N LEU A 97 9.87 -13.27 -0.56
CA LEU A 97 8.65 -12.51 -0.80
C LEU A 97 8.35 -12.39 -2.29
N GLU A 98 9.37 -12.17 -3.13
CA GLU A 98 9.19 -12.09 -4.57
C GLU A 98 8.60 -13.37 -5.16
N LYS A 99 9.15 -14.52 -4.76
CA LYS A 99 8.62 -15.84 -5.14
C LYS A 99 7.17 -16.02 -4.70
N TYR A 100 6.86 -15.61 -3.47
CA TYR A 100 5.51 -15.66 -2.92
C TYR A 100 4.54 -14.79 -3.72
N ILE A 101 4.91 -13.54 -4.04
CA ILE A 101 4.07 -12.62 -4.79
C ILE A 101 3.81 -13.12 -6.21
N ARG A 102 4.85 -13.58 -6.92
CA ARG A 102 4.68 -14.16 -8.27
C ARG A 102 3.73 -15.35 -8.25
N HIS A 103 3.86 -16.25 -7.27
CA HIS A 103 2.98 -17.42 -7.14
C HIS A 103 1.50 -17.05 -7.02
N HIS A 104 1.19 -16.00 -6.26
CA HIS A 104 -0.20 -15.57 -6.07
C HIS A 104 -0.72 -14.71 -7.23
N LEU A 105 0.13 -13.89 -7.86
CA LEU A 105 -0.25 -13.11 -9.04
C LEU A 105 -0.53 -13.99 -10.26
N ASP A 106 0.17 -15.10 -10.43
CA ASP A 106 -0.08 -16.08 -11.51
C ASP A 106 -1.53 -16.63 -11.49
N LYS A 107 -2.13 -16.70 -10.31
CA LYS A 107 -3.53 -17.14 -10.11
C LYS A 107 -4.50 -15.97 -9.96
N PHE A 108 -3.98 -14.74 -9.87
CA PHE A 108 -4.79 -13.56 -9.62
C PHE A 108 -5.41 -13.09 -10.94
N GLN A 109 -6.73 -12.95 -10.93
CA GLN A 109 -7.50 -12.59 -12.10
C GLN A 109 -8.35 -11.36 -11.77
N ILE A 110 -8.12 -10.26 -12.48
CA ILE A 110 -9.00 -9.10 -12.39
C ILE A 110 -10.31 -9.44 -13.10
N SER A 111 -11.42 -9.13 -12.45
CA SER A 111 -12.73 -9.39 -13.05
C SER A 111 -12.94 -8.53 -14.29
N GLU A 112 -13.52 -9.13 -15.33
CA GLU A 112 -13.90 -8.43 -16.56
C GLU A 112 -14.78 -7.19 -16.27
N ARG A 113 -15.64 -7.26 -15.25
CA ARG A 113 -16.46 -6.12 -14.80
C ARG A 113 -15.63 -4.92 -14.37
N MET A 114 -14.52 -5.14 -13.65
CA MET A 114 -13.63 -4.05 -13.21
C MET A 114 -12.88 -3.41 -14.38
N LEU A 115 -12.55 -4.19 -15.41
CA LEU A 115 -11.92 -3.69 -16.63
C LEU A 115 -12.92 -2.91 -17.50
N LYS A 116 -14.09 -3.51 -17.81
CA LYS A 116 -15.14 -2.88 -18.64
C LYS A 116 -15.71 -1.60 -18.04
N SER A 117 -15.75 -1.50 -16.72
CA SER A 117 -16.19 -0.27 -16.03
C SER A 117 -15.12 0.83 -16.00
N GLY A 118 -13.88 0.52 -16.41
CA GLY A 118 -12.74 1.43 -16.29
C GLY A 118 -12.24 1.62 -14.86
N TYR A 119 -12.74 0.82 -13.89
CA TYR A 119 -12.27 0.87 -12.51
C TYR A 119 -10.80 0.46 -12.39
N ILE A 120 -10.37 -0.52 -13.20
CA ILE A 120 -8.96 -0.83 -13.45
C ILE A 120 -8.72 -0.69 -14.95
N GLN A 121 -7.66 -0.01 -15.34
CA GLN A 121 -7.22 0.09 -16.73
C GLN A 121 -6.16 -0.97 -17.04
N PRO A 122 -6.10 -1.54 -18.25
CA PRO A 122 -4.94 -2.32 -18.68
C PRO A 122 -3.67 -1.45 -18.81
N GLY A 123 -2.51 -2.12 -18.90
CA GLY A 123 -1.21 -1.51 -19.05
C GLY A 123 -0.39 -1.49 -17.75
N GLU A 124 0.72 -0.76 -17.81
CA GLU A 124 1.68 -0.61 -16.73
C GLU A 124 1.12 0.23 -15.58
N GLN A 125 1.16 -0.29 -14.35
CA GLN A 125 0.65 0.41 -13.18
C GLN A 125 1.46 0.13 -11.92
N PHE A 126 1.45 1.11 -11.02
CA PHE A 126 1.88 0.91 -9.65
C PHE A 126 0.69 0.54 -8.79
N VAL A 127 0.74 -0.62 -8.15
CA VAL A 127 -0.34 -1.15 -7.31
C VAL A 127 0.17 -1.46 -5.92
N GLN A 128 -0.77 -1.50 -4.98
CA GLN A 128 -0.52 -1.95 -3.63
C GLN A 128 -0.98 -3.40 -3.48
N LEU A 129 -0.02 -4.32 -3.33
CA LEU A 129 -0.27 -5.72 -3.06
C LEU A 129 -0.46 -5.92 -1.55
N ARG A 130 -1.61 -6.46 -1.16
CA ARG A 130 -1.92 -6.84 0.22
C ARG A 130 -1.92 -8.36 0.31
N CYS A 131 -1.12 -8.88 1.26
CA CYS A 131 -0.97 -10.31 1.48
C CYS A 131 -0.81 -10.63 2.97
N MET A 132 -0.92 -11.89 3.36
CA MET A 132 -0.71 -12.31 4.74
C MET A 132 0.79 -12.43 5.08
N ARG A 133 1.14 -12.02 6.30
CA ARG A 133 2.48 -12.07 6.89
C ARG A 133 2.81 -13.46 7.43
N GLU A 134 1.83 -14.19 7.96
CA GLU A 134 2.05 -15.50 8.60
C GLU A 134 2.61 -16.54 7.62
N LYS A 135 2.20 -16.49 6.35
CA LYS A 135 2.70 -17.41 5.31
C LYS A 135 4.10 -17.09 4.79
N LEU A 136 4.67 -15.95 5.16
CA LEU A 136 6.01 -15.51 4.76
C LEU A 136 7.08 -15.88 5.78
N LYS A 137 6.67 -16.25 7.01
CA LYS A 137 7.55 -16.87 8.00
C LYS A 137 7.59 -18.37 7.70
N GLY A 138 8.50 -18.77 6.81
CA GLY A 138 8.79 -20.19 6.59
C GLY A 138 9.25 -20.86 7.90
N LYS A 139 8.88 -22.13 8.06
CA LYS A 139 9.53 -23.07 8.97
C LYS A 139 11.00 -23.21 8.64
#